data_AF-A0A359AWF2-F1
#
_entry.id   AF-A0A359AWF2-F1
#
_cell.length_a   1.000
_cell.length_b   1.000
_cell.length_c   1.000
_cell.angle_alpha   90.00
_cell.angle_beta   90.00
_cell.angle_gamma   90.00
#
_symmetry.space_group_name_H-M   'P 1'
#
loop_
_entity.id
_entity.type
_entity.pdbx_description
1 polymer ?
#
loop_
_entity_poly.entity_id
_entity_poly.type
_entity_poly.pdbx_seq_one_letter_code
_entity_poly.pdbx_strand_id
1 'polypeptide(L)'
;DVMKEQIAVKEANRLGIPVFGIVDTNSDPTNIDFVIPANDDAAKAVDLILTYVCDAIKEGLDERKVEKADAAAAEENEEQEEKTPSRRERKSKALKKEGIIPKEDKEAMNAAVVSRYAKDEDVDVDE
;
A
#
# COMPACT_ATOMS: atom_id res chain seq x y z
N ASP A 1 26.77 7.61 -21.56
CA ASP A 1 26.35 8.32 -22.77
C ASP A 1 25.74 7.29 -23.71
N VAL A 2 24.51 7.51 -24.17
CA VAL A 2 23.80 6.50 -24.97
C VAL A 2 24.47 6.30 -26.33
N MET A 3 25.06 7.36 -26.89
CA MET A 3 25.80 7.31 -28.15
C MET A 3 27.14 6.57 -27.99
N LYS A 4 27.86 6.78 -26.89
CA LYS A 4 29.16 6.14 -26.63
C LYS A 4 29.01 4.69 -26.14
N GLU A 5 28.00 4.36 -25.33
CA GLU A 5 27.81 3.05 -24.69
C GLU A 5 26.75 2.15 -25.35
N GLN A 6 26.58 2.24 -26.68
CA GLN A 6 25.57 1.47 -27.42
C GLN A 6 25.65 -0.06 -27.25
N ILE A 7 26.85 -0.60 -26.99
CA ILE A 7 27.03 -2.04 -26.78
C ILE A 7 26.36 -2.46 -25.47
N ALA A 8 26.57 -1.69 -24.40
CA ALA A 8 25.97 -1.97 -23.09
C ALA A 8 24.44 -1.89 -23.15
N VAL A 9 23.89 -0.89 -23.87
CA VAL A 9 22.44 -0.76 -24.08
C VAL A 9 21.89 -1.98 -24.82
N LYS A 10 22.57 -2.44 -25.88
CA LYS A 10 22.14 -3.64 -26.64
C LYS A 10 22.20 -4.91 -25.80
N GLU A 11 23.22 -5.07 -24.95
CA GLU A 11 23.35 -6.21 -24.05
C GLU A 11 22.26 -6.21 -22.98
N ALA A 12 21.99 -5.06 -22.36
CA ALA A 12 20.92 -4.91 -21.37
C ALA A 12 19.55 -5.23 -21.99
N ASN A 13 19.26 -4.70 -23.18
CA ASN A 13 18.02 -4.97 -23.92
C ASN A 13 17.88 -6.45 -24.27
N ARG A 14 18.98 -7.12 -24.63
CA ARG A 14 19.00 -8.56 -24.90
C ARG A 14 18.74 -9.41 -23.65
N LEU A 15 19.18 -8.93 -22.49
CA LEU A 15 18.96 -9.60 -21.20
C LEU A 15 17.59 -9.23 -20.57
N GLY A 16 16.85 -8.30 -21.17
CA GLY A 16 15.58 -7.79 -20.61
C GLY A 16 15.78 -6.98 -19.33
N ILE A 17 16.94 -6.35 -19.17
CA ILE A 17 17.24 -5.48 -18.03
C ILE A 17 16.76 -4.07 -18.39
N PRO A 18 15.91 -3.43 -17.55
CA PRO A 18 15.48 -2.06 -17.78
C PRO A 18 16.66 -1.08 -17.79
N VAL A 19 16.70 -0.19 -18.79
CA VAL A 19 17.80 0.75 -19.01
C VAL A 19 17.37 2.17 -18.69
N PHE A 20 18.11 2.80 -17.77
CA PHE A 20 18.07 4.24 -17.53
C PHE A 20 19.23 4.90 -18.29
N GLY A 21 18.93 5.90 -19.12
CA GLY A 21 19.94 6.52 -19.99
C GLY A 21 19.85 8.04 -20.02
N ILE A 22 21.01 8.70 -19.92
CA ILE A 22 21.13 10.14 -20.15
C ILE A 22 21.23 10.37 -21.66
N VAL A 23 20.36 11.22 -22.20
CA VAL A 23 20.27 11.53 -23.63
C VAL A 23 20.50 13.02 -23.85
N ASP A 24 21.56 13.34 -24.60
CA ASP A 24 21.80 14.67 -25.15
C ASP A 24 21.30 14.78 -26.61
N THR A 25 21.41 15.95 -27.21
CA THR A 25 20.93 16.30 -28.57
C THR A 25 21.44 15.40 -29.70
N ASN A 26 22.55 14.68 -29.50
CA ASN A 26 23.16 13.77 -30.47
C ASN A 26 22.82 12.29 -30.22
N SER A 27 22.07 11.97 -29.16
CA SER A 27 21.78 10.60 -28.73
C SER A 27 20.36 10.17 -29.13
N ASP A 28 20.20 8.91 -29.53
CA ASP A 28 18.89 8.34 -29.90
C ASP A 28 18.20 7.69 -28.68
N PRO A 29 17.03 8.19 -28.25
CA PRO A 29 16.31 7.66 -27.08
C PRO A 29 15.57 6.34 -27.32
N THR A 30 15.50 5.84 -28.56
CA THR A 30 14.61 4.72 -28.95
C THR A 30 14.85 3.42 -28.18
N ASN A 31 16.09 3.15 -27.77
CA ASN A 31 16.49 1.89 -27.13
C ASN A 31 16.62 1.99 -25.60
N ILE A 32 15.97 2.97 -24.98
CA ILE A 32 16.05 3.27 -23.55
C ILE A 32 14.65 3.28 -22.96
N ASP A 33 14.46 2.59 -21.83
CA ASP A 33 13.18 2.54 -21.14
C ASP A 33 12.88 3.84 -20.38
N PHE A 34 13.90 4.38 -19.71
CA PHE A 34 13.80 5.58 -18.89
C PHE A 34 14.83 6.63 -19.33
N VAL A 35 14.35 7.61 -20.08
CA VAL A 35 15.18 8.67 -20.67
C VAL A 35 15.31 9.85 -19.71
N ILE A 36 16.56 10.29 -19.47
CA ILE A 36 16.89 11.50 -18.72
C ILE A 36 17.49 12.52 -19.71
N PRO A 37 16.73 13.53 -20.16
CA PRO A 37 17.26 14.52 -21.09
C PRO A 37 18.23 15.47 -20.36
N ALA A 38 19.52 15.39 -20.69
CA ALA A 38 20.56 16.24 -20.11
C ALA A 38 21.85 16.20 -20.92
N ASN A 39 22.75 17.15 -20.67
CA ASN A 39 24.10 17.17 -21.23
C ASN A 39 24.98 16.13 -20.52
N ASP A 40 25.51 15.15 -21.26
CA ASP A 40 26.33 14.06 -20.74
C ASP A 40 27.85 14.32 -20.83
N ASP A 41 28.29 15.32 -21.60
CA ASP A 41 29.70 15.73 -21.67
C ASP A 41 30.12 16.60 -20.46
N ALA A 42 29.18 17.22 -19.77
CA ALA A 42 29.45 18.08 -18.62
C ALA A 42 29.52 17.29 -17.31
N ALA A 43 30.72 17.16 -16.73
CA ALA A 43 30.93 16.47 -15.45
C ALA A 43 30.00 16.95 -14.32
N LYS A 44 29.78 18.27 -14.19
CA LYS A 44 28.87 18.83 -13.18
C LYS A 44 27.41 18.39 -13.37
N ALA A 45 26.97 18.21 -14.62
CA ALA A 45 25.61 17.77 -14.92
C ALA A 45 25.44 16.29 -14.55
N VAL A 46 26.43 15.47 -14.93
CA VAL A 46 26.47 14.04 -14.56
C VAL A 46 26.49 13.86 -13.04
N ASP A 47 27.36 14.59 -12.33
CA ASP A 47 27.45 14.52 -10.87
C ASP A 47 26.11 14.90 -10.18
N LEU A 48 25.44 15.94 -10.69
CA LEU A 48 24.15 16.37 -10.17
C LEU A 48 23.10 15.27 -10.34
N ILE A 49 22.98 14.71 -11.53
CA ILE A 49 22.02 13.65 -11.85
C ILE A 49 22.29 12.42 -10.96
N LEU A 50 23.55 11.99 -10.89
CA LEU A 50 23.93 10.84 -10.07
C LEU A 50 23.64 11.07 -8.59
N THR A 51 23.82 12.30 -8.08
CA THR A 51 23.51 12.62 -6.68
C THR A 51 22.03 12.40 -6.39
N TYR A 52 21.14 12.98 -7.20
CA TYR A 52 19.70 12.81 -7.02
C TYR A 52 19.24 11.36 -7.19
N VAL A 53 19.79 10.64 -8.18
CA VAL A 53 19.47 9.21 -8.38
C VAL A 53 19.94 8.38 -7.19
N CYS A 54 21.15 8.62 -6.68
CA CYS A 54 21.65 7.93 -5.49
C CYS A 54 20.78 8.19 -4.27
N ASP A 55 20.34 9.43 -4.06
CA ASP A 55 19.52 9.79 -2.91
C ASP A 55 18.11 9.17 -3.01
N ALA A 56 17.49 9.17 -4.19
CA ALA A 56 16.24 8.47 -4.43
C ALA A 56 16.35 6.94 -4.21
N ILE A 57 17.48 6.33 -4.59
CA ILE A 57 17.73 4.90 -4.33
C ILE A 57 17.84 4.64 -2.81
N LYS A 58 18.53 5.50 -2.06
CA LYS A 58 18.65 5.35 -0.60
C LYS A 58 17.28 5.46 0.07
N GLU A 59 16.50 6.46 -0.30
CA GLU A 59 15.13 6.66 0.21
C GLU A 59 14.27 5.41 -0.06
N GLY A 60 14.23 4.94 -1.31
CA GLY A 60 13.48 3.73 -1.67
C GLY A 60 13.99 2.44 -1.01
N LEU A 61 15.27 2.36 -0.67
CA LEU A 61 15.82 1.23 0.09
C LEU A 61 15.44 1.29 1.56
N ASP A 62 15.39 2.47 2.16
CA ASP A 62 15.02 2.65 3.55
C ASP A 62 13.51 2.41 3.75
N GLU A 63 12.66 2.91 2.86
CA GLU A 63 11.23 2.58 2.83
C GLU A 63 10.99 1.07 2.72
N ARG A 64 11.66 0.40 1.78
CA ARG A 64 11.56 -1.07 1.63
C ARG A 64 11.98 -1.84 2.88
N LYS A 65 12.91 -1.32 3.70
CA LYS A 65 13.29 -1.98 4.96
C LYS A 65 12.19 -1.85 6.00
N VAL A 66 11.57 -0.68 6.09
CA VAL A 66 10.44 -0.43 7.01
C VAL A 66 9.26 -1.32 6.62
N GLU A 67 8.86 -1.34 5.34
CA GLU A 67 7.78 -2.20 4.85
C GLU A 67 8.02 -3.68 5.13
N LYS A 68 9.27 -4.16 4.96
CA LYS A 68 9.62 -5.55 5.27
C LYS A 68 9.56 -5.85 6.76
N ALA A 69 9.94 -4.90 7.62
CA ALA A 69 9.84 -5.06 9.06
C ALA A 69 8.37 -5.12 9.52
N ASP A 70 7.51 -4.25 8.97
CA ASP A 70 6.09 -4.24 9.24
C ASP A 70 5.38 -5.51 8.72
N ALA A 71 5.75 -5.98 7.52
CA ALA A 71 5.24 -7.24 6.98
C ALA A 71 5.64 -8.45 7.84
N ALA A 72 6.90 -8.51 8.30
CA ALA A 72 7.35 -9.58 9.19
C ALA A 72 6.65 -9.55 10.56
N ALA A 73 6.40 -8.35 11.11
CA ALA A 73 5.66 -8.19 12.36
C ALA A 73 4.16 -8.52 12.23
N ALA A 74 3.57 -8.32 11.05
CA ALA A 74 2.19 -8.71 10.75
C ALA A 74 2.06 -10.25 10.62
N GLU A 75 3.00 -10.90 9.92
CA GLU A 75 3.03 -12.37 9.82
C GLU A 75 3.25 -13.04 11.19
N GLU A 76 4.11 -12.48 12.05
CA GLU A 76 4.33 -13.01 13.40
C GLU A 76 3.09 -12.83 14.32
N ASN A 77 2.34 -11.73 14.16
CA ASN A 77 1.08 -11.53 14.88
C ASN A 77 -0.04 -12.46 14.40
N GLU A 78 -0.16 -12.71 13.10
CA GLU A 78 -1.12 -13.67 12.56
C GLU A 78 -0.82 -15.11 13.01
N GLU A 79 0.46 -15.51 13.05
CA GLU A 79 0.86 -16.84 13.52
C GLU A 79 0.69 -17.01 15.04
N GLN A 80 0.81 -15.93 15.83
CA GLN A 80 0.48 -15.93 17.26
C GLN A 80 -1.04 -15.93 17.53
N GLU A 81 -1.86 -15.29 16.69
CA GLU A 81 -3.32 -15.39 16.76
C GLU A 81 -3.83 -16.78 16.37
N GLU A 82 -3.20 -17.47 15.42
CA GLU A 82 -3.56 -18.84 15.04
C GLU A 82 -3.20 -19.88 16.13
N LYS A 83 -2.09 -19.67 16.86
CA LYS A 83 -1.60 -20.57 17.91
C LYS A 83 -2.27 -20.40 19.28
N THR A 84 -3.24 -19.48 19.45
CA THR A 84 -3.99 -19.31 20.71
C THR A 84 -5.44 -19.81 20.62
N PRO A 85 -5.71 -21.13 20.79
CA PRO A 85 -7.06 -21.69 20.69
C PRO A 85 -8.02 -21.29 21.84
N SER A 86 -7.54 -20.59 22.88
CA SER A 86 -8.26 -20.38 24.14
C SER A 86 -9.38 -19.31 24.08
N ARG A 87 -9.38 -18.39 23.11
CA ARG A 87 -10.38 -17.29 23.06
C ARG A 87 -11.68 -17.68 22.34
N ARG A 88 -11.61 -18.55 21.32
CA ARG A 88 -12.79 -18.97 20.52
C ARG A 88 -13.71 -19.92 21.29
N GLU A 89 -13.16 -20.82 22.11
CA GLU A 89 -13.99 -21.75 22.92
C GLU A 89 -14.67 -21.09 24.13
N ARG A 90 -14.12 -19.99 24.67
CA ARG A 90 -14.75 -19.26 25.78
C ARG A 90 -15.98 -18.48 25.33
N LYS A 91 -15.98 -17.94 24.09
CA LYS A 91 -17.12 -17.20 23.54
C LYS A 91 -18.29 -18.12 23.17
N SER A 92 -18.01 -19.33 22.65
CA SER A 92 -19.05 -20.28 22.25
C SER A 92 -19.78 -20.91 23.45
N LYS A 93 -19.11 -21.06 24.60
CA LYS A 93 -19.76 -21.51 25.86
C LYS A 93 -20.57 -20.40 26.54
N ALA A 94 -20.18 -19.13 26.41
CA ALA A 94 -20.93 -18.01 26.99
C ALA A 94 -22.25 -17.74 26.24
N LEU A 95 -22.26 -17.78 24.91
CA LEU A 95 -23.49 -17.56 24.11
C LEU A 95 -24.55 -18.64 24.32
N LYS A 96 -24.16 -19.86 24.69
CA LYS A 96 -25.11 -20.99 24.84
C LYS A 96 -25.89 -20.95 26.16
N LYS A 97 -25.49 -20.13 27.13
CA LYS A 97 -26.12 -20.06 28.47
C LYS A 97 -27.23 -19.00 28.59
N GLU A 98 -27.28 -18.01 27.68
CA GLU A 98 -28.28 -16.91 27.72
C GLU A 98 -29.44 -17.08 26.73
N GLY A 99 -29.68 -18.30 26.22
CA GLY A 99 -30.65 -18.56 25.17
C GLY A 99 -32.05 -18.99 25.64
N ILE A 100 -32.54 -18.55 26.80
CA ILE A 100 -33.92 -18.83 27.24
C ILE A 100 -34.60 -17.52 27.63
N ILE A 101 -35.16 -16.83 26.64
CA ILE A 101 -36.19 -15.81 26.84
C ILE A 101 -37.37 -16.18 25.92
N PRO A 102 -38.59 -16.41 26.45
CA PRO A 102 -39.76 -16.78 25.64
C PRO A 102 -40.12 -15.71 24.60
N LYS A 103 -40.72 -16.16 23.49
CA LYS A 103 -41.01 -15.38 22.27
C LYS A 103 -41.85 -14.10 22.48
N GLU A 104 -42.61 -14.00 23.57
CA GLU A 104 -43.53 -12.89 23.84
C GLU A 104 -42.84 -11.54 24.16
N ASP A 105 -41.62 -11.55 24.70
CA ASP A 105 -40.94 -10.29 25.09
C ASP A 105 -40.26 -9.56 23.92
N LYS A 106 -39.99 -10.26 22.81
CA LYS A 106 -39.40 -9.65 21.59
C LYS A 106 -40.40 -8.77 20.84
N GLU A 107 -41.67 -9.12 20.91
CA GLU A 107 -42.73 -8.38 20.22
C GLU A 107 -43.03 -7.06 20.96
N ALA A 108 -42.99 -7.08 22.30
CA ALA A 108 -43.07 -5.88 23.13
C ALA A 108 -41.87 -4.92 22.95
N MET A 109 -40.65 -5.46 22.81
CA MET A 109 -39.46 -4.63 22.57
C MET A 109 -39.45 -3.98 21.19
N ASN A 110 -39.91 -4.68 20.14
CA ASN A 110 -40.02 -4.09 18.80
C ASN A 110 -41.10 -3.00 18.73
N ALA A 111 -42.25 -3.19 19.39
CA ALA A 111 -43.29 -2.16 19.45
C ALA A 111 -42.80 -0.90 20.19
N ALA A 112 -42.02 -1.05 21.28
CA ALA A 112 -41.47 0.08 22.02
C ALA A 112 -40.43 0.87 21.22
N VAL A 113 -39.58 0.20 20.43
CA VAL A 113 -38.57 0.85 19.58
C VAL A 113 -39.20 1.64 18.43
N VAL A 114 -40.25 1.10 17.82
CA VAL A 114 -41.00 1.78 16.74
C VAL A 114 -41.73 3.01 17.28
N SER A 115 -42.28 2.96 18.50
CA SER A 115 -42.96 4.10 19.12
C SER A 115 -42.04 5.28 19.48
N ARG A 116 -40.73 5.03 19.66
CA ARG A 116 -39.74 6.08 19.89
C ARG A 116 -39.37 6.82 18.62
N TYR A 117 -39.23 6.10 17.49
CA TYR A 117 -38.88 6.71 16.21
C TYR A 117 -40.02 7.52 15.58
N ALA A 118 -41.28 7.15 15.83
CA ALA A 118 -42.43 7.87 15.28
C ALA A 118 -42.76 9.21 16.00
N LYS A 119 -42.03 9.58 17.05
CA LYS A 119 -42.23 10.84 17.79
C LYS A 119 -41.23 11.94 17.45
N ASP A 120 -40.22 11.65 16.62
CA ASP A 120 -39.13 12.57 16.33
C ASP A 120 -39.24 13.25 14.94
N GLU A 121 -40.34 13.06 14.19
CA GLU A 121 -40.53 13.68 12.85
C GLU A 121 -41.31 15.01 12.83
N ASP A 122 -41.71 15.56 13.97
CA ASP A 122 -42.37 16.88 14.04
C ASP A 122 -41.47 17.94 14.72
N VAL A 123 -40.37 18.38 14.09
CA VAL A 123 -39.75 19.70 14.35
C VAL A 123 -39.07 20.26 13.09
N ASP A 124 -39.83 21.13 12.42
CA ASP A 124 -39.45 22.40 11.78
C ASP A 124 -38.27 22.47 10.79
N VAL A 125 -38.65 22.52 9.50
CA VAL A 125 -37.90 23.19 8.43
C VAL A 125 -38.23 24.69 8.53
N ASP A 126 -37.26 25.53 8.92
CA ASP A 126 -37.37 26.98 8.72
C ASP A 126 -36.02 27.61 8.32
N GLU A 127 -36.13 28.39 7.23
CA GLU A 127 -35.28 29.46 6.64
C GLU A 127 -33.74 29.36 6.59
#